data_AF-A0AAD9TF22-F1
#
_entry.id   AF-A0AAD9TF22-F1
#
_cell.length_a   1.000
_cell.length_b   1.000
_cell.length_c   1.000
_cell.angle_alpha   90.00
_cell.angle_beta   90.00
_cell.angle_gamma   90.00
#
_symmetry.space_group_name_H-M   'P 1'
#
loop_
_entity.id
_entity.type
_entity.pdbx_description
1 polymer ?
#
loop_
_entity_poly.entity_id
_entity_poly.type
_entity_poly.pdbx_seq_one_letter_code
_entity_poly.pdbx_strand_id
1 'polypeptide(L)'
;MLQQHDLEENNWVSRMYEKKHRWVKTYFKGHFVTGMRTTQRCVDMNNYMKDYVSNREKLFEFNPQIDMALMRLRNNFFGDEYAYKSKSPVILSHLKPLKEHASSVYTYQIYLDVAEQIIHELKYTHIEKVMQGC
;
A
#
# COMPACT_ATOMS: atom_id res chain seq x y z
N MET A 1 -20.13 6.27 27.50
CA MET A 1 -20.10 5.04 26.67
C MET A 1 -19.63 3.85 27.51
N LEU A 2 -18.42 3.82 28.05
CA LEU A 2 -18.03 2.75 29.00
C LEU A 2 -18.82 2.83 30.32
N GLN A 3 -18.84 3.99 30.96
CA GLN A 3 -19.68 4.32 32.13
C GLN A 3 -21.18 4.07 31.93
N GLN A 4 -21.67 4.34 30.72
CA GLN A 4 -23.09 4.19 30.39
C GLN A 4 -23.52 2.72 30.29
N HIS A 5 -22.55 1.82 30.16
CA HIS A 5 -22.77 0.38 30.03
C HIS A 5 -22.11 -0.41 31.16
N ASP A 6 -21.64 0.27 32.23
CA ASP A 6 -20.94 -0.34 33.37
C ASP A 6 -19.73 -1.21 32.96
N LEU A 7 -19.02 -0.83 31.89
CA LEU A 7 -17.89 -1.58 31.33
C LEU A 7 -16.51 -1.06 31.76
N GLU A 8 -16.45 -0.07 32.65
CA GLU A 8 -15.18 0.63 32.99
C GLU A 8 -14.19 -0.27 33.73
N GLU A 9 -14.68 -1.20 34.55
CA GLU A 9 -13.85 -2.15 35.30
C GLU A 9 -13.33 -3.30 34.41
N ASN A 10 -13.86 -3.46 33.20
CA ASN A 10 -13.34 -4.45 32.26
C ASN A 10 -12.10 -3.90 31.55
N ASN A 11 -10.94 -4.27 32.08
CA ASN A 11 -9.62 -3.90 31.55
C ASN A 11 -9.46 -4.14 30.04
N TRP A 12 -10.04 -5.22 29.50
CA TRP A 12 -9.95 -5.50 28.07
C TRP A 12 -10.78 -4.50 27.26
N VAL A 13 -12.02 -4.24 27.67
CA VAL A 13 -12.91 -3.29 26.98
C VAL A 13 -12.33 -1.89 27.03
N SER A 14 -11.83 -1.44 28.19
CA SER A 14 -11.21 -0.12 28.36
C SER A 14 -10.01 0.06 27.41
N ARG A 15 -9.09 -0.91 27.34
CA ARG A 15 -7.95 -0.88 26.40
C ARG A 15 -8.38 -0.87 24.93
N MET A 16 -9.42 -1.62 24.58
CA MET A 16 -9.94 -1.64 23.20
C MET A 16 -10.59 -0.31 22.84
N TYR A 17 -11.30 0.31 23.79
CA TYR A 17 -11.96 1.59 23.62
C TYR A 17 -10.98 2.76 23.50
N GLU A 18 -9.83 2.71 24.18
CA GLU A 18 -8.73 3.67 23.97
C GLU A 18 -8.19 3.59 22.53
N LYS A 19 -8.09 2.38 21.98
CA LYS A 19 -7.59 2.13 20.62
C LYS A 19 -8.66 2.29 19.53
N LYS A 20 -9.86 2.76 19.86
CA LYS A 20 -11.00 2.88 18.91
C LYS A 20 -10.68 3.67 17.63
N HIS A 21 -9.82 4.67 17.73
CA HIS A 21 -9.37 5.47 16.59
C HIS A 21 -8.68 4.66 15.49
N ARG A 22 -8.19 3.44 15.78
CA ARG A 22 -7.51 2.58 14.82
C ARG A 22 -8.44 1.72 13.97
N TRP A 23 -9.71 1.59 14.33
CA TRP A 23 -10.63 0.63 13.69
C TRP A 23 -12.06 1.15 13.52
N VAL A 24 -12.49 2.17 14.28
CA VAL A 24 -13.82 2.77 14.14
C VAL A 24 -13.87 3.63 12.88
N LYS A 25 -14.87 3.36 12.02
CA LYS A 25 -15.04 4.00 10.71
C LYS A 25 -15.07 5.52 10.72
N THR A 26 -15.66 6.14 11.74
CA THR A 26 -15.77 7.61 11.83
C THR A 26 -14.42 8.30 11.96
N TYR A 27 -13.42 7.65 12.55
CA TYR A 27 -12.06 8.19 12.66
C TYR A 27 -11.28 8.09 11.34
N PHE A 28 -11.75 7.30 10.36
CA PHE A 28 -11.16 7.28 9.02
C PHE A 28 -11.68 8.39 8.11
N LYS A 29 -12.65 9.19 8.55
CA LYS A 29 -13.18 10.31 7.75
C LYS A 29 -12.06 11.33 7.53
N GLY A 30 -11.71 11.59 6.27
CA GLY A 30 -10.59 12.48 5.90
C GLY A 30 -9.24 11.77 5.76
N HIS A 31 -9.15 10.48 6.09
CA HIS A 31 -7.97 9.67 5.82
C HIS A 31 -8.20 8.83 4.56
N PHE A 32 -7.33 9.01 3.56
CA PHE A 32 -7.35 8.18 2.37
C PHE A 32 -6.74 6.81 2.69
N VAL A 33 -7.60 5.80 2.82
CA VAL A 33 -7.19 4.43 3.16
C VAL A 33 -7.01 3.53 1.93
N THR A 34 -6.73 4.08 0.74
CA THR A 34 -6.34 3.33 -0.50
C THR A 34 -6.95 1.92 -0.62
N GLY A 35 -8.27 1.80 -0.68
CA GLY A 35 -8.91 0.49 -0.89
C GLY A 35 -8.71 -0.53 0.22
N MET A 36 -8.39 -0.12 1.46
CA MET A 36 -8.46 -0.92 2.68
C MET A 36 -9.90 -1.35 3.00
N ARG A 37 -10.55 -2.09 2.11
CA ARG A 37 -11.65 -2.94 2.53
C ARG A 37 -11.00 -4.09 3.30
N THR A 38 -11.25 -4.12 4.59
CA THR A 38 -10.61 -5.00 5.58
C THR A 38 -10.60 -6.47 5.16
N THR A 39 -11.55 -6.91 4.34
CA THR A 39 -11.62 -8.28 3.85
C THR A 39 -10.64 -8.59 2.72
N GLN A 40 -10.43 -7.69 1.76
CA GLN A 40 -9.60 -7.98 0.59
C GLN A 40 -8.14 -8.23 0.98
N ARG A 41 -7.57 -7.38 1.84
CA ARG A 41 -6.19 -7.57 2.33
C ARG A 41 -6.02 -8.87 3.11
N CYS A 42 -6.99 -9.23 3.94
CA CYS A 42 -6.94 -10.50 4.67
C CYS A 42 -7.07 -11.69 3.73
N VAL A 43 -7.89 -11.58 2.68
CA VAL A 43 -8.01 -12.60 1.62
C VAL A 43 -6.69 -12.75 0.87
N ASP A 44 -6.09 -11.64 0.43
CA ASP A 44 -4.82 -11.65 -0.30
C ASP A 44 -3.68 -12.18 0.57
N MET A 45 -3.61 -11.75 1.84
CA MET A 45 -2.61 -12.26 2.78
C MET A 45 -2.83 -13.74 3.08
N ASN A 46 -4.08 -14.19 3.27
CA ASN A 46 -4.34 -15.63 3.41
C ASN A 46 -3.94 -16.41 2.16
N ASN A 47 -4.19 -15.87 0.96
CA ASN A 47 -3.79 -16.51 -0.28
C ASN A 47 -2.26 -16.58 -0.41
N TYR A 48 -1.55 -15.50 -0.09
CA TYR A 48 -0.09 -15.48 -0.03
C TYR A 48 0.46 -16.53 0.94
N MET A 49 -0.13 -16.63 2.14
CA MET A 49 0.34 -17.54 3.17
C MET A 49 0.10 -19.02 2.84
N LYS A 50 -0.91 -19.36 2.02
CA LYS A 50 -1.16 -20.75 1.57
C LYS A 50 0.03 -21.37 0.84
N ASP A 51 0.90 -20.56 0.24
CA ASP A 51 2.11 -21.04 -0.43
C ASP A 51 3.22 -21.40 0.55
N TYR A 52 3.10 -20.96 1.81
CA TYR A 52 4.12 -21.12 2.84
C TYR A 52 3.70 -22.04 3.98
N VAL A 53 2.41 -22.12 4.29
CA VAL A 53 1.89 -22.94 5.39
C VAL A 53 0.86 -23.95 4.91
N SER A 54 0.89 -25.14 5.51
CA SER A 54 0.02 -26.27 5.24
C SER A 54 -0.78 -26.66 6.49
N ASN A 55 -2.01 -27.11 6.29
CA ASN A 55 -2.86 -27.58 7.38
C ASN A 55 -2.38 -28.90 8.05
N ARG A 56 -1.29 -29.49 7.55
CA ARG A 56 -0.66 -30.70 8.10
C ARG A 56 0.64 -30.45 8.85
N GLU A 57 1.09 -29.19 8.94
CA GLU A 57 2.36 -28.85 9.60
C GLU A 57 2.24 -28.88 11.11
N LYS A 58 3.36 -29.19 11.76
CA LYS A 58 3.46 -29.13 13.21
C LYS A 58 3.60 -27.68 13.65
N LEU A 59 3.08 -27.36 14.83
CA LEU A 59 3.09 -25.98 15.34
C LEU A 59 4.51 -25.37 15.43
N PHE A 60 5.54 -26.18 15.69
CA PHE A 60 6.92 -25.70 15.74
C PHE A 60 7.52 -25.40 14.36
N GLU A 61 6.95 -25.97 13.29
CA GLU A 61 7.36 -25.72 11.89
C GLU A 61 6.61 -24.50 11.32
N PHE A 62 5.38 -24.28 11.80
CA PHE A 62 4.49 -23.20 11.37
C PHE A 62 5.07 -21.80 11.61
N ASN A 63 5.54 -21.49 12.82
CA ASN A 63 6.05 -20.15 13.14
C ASN A 63 7.26 -19.74 12.28
N PRO A 64 8.31 -20.59 12.14
CA PRO A 64 9.43 -20.28 11.25
C PRO A 64 9.04 -20.04 9.79
N GLN A 65 8.02 -20.74 9.29
CA GLN A 65 7.53 -20.53 7.92
C GLN A 65 6.79 -19.21 7.76
N ILE A 66 5.98 -18.81 8.76
CA ILE A 66 5.39 -17.48 8.78
C ILE A 66 6.48 -16.41 8.76
N ASP A 67 7.51 -16.55 9.61
CA ASP A 67 8.61 -15.59 9.66
C ASP A 67 9.34 -15.51 8.31
N MET A 68 9.57 -16.65 7.65
CA MET A 68 10.17 -16.69 6.31
C MET A 68 9.29 -16.00 5.26
N ALA A 69 7.98 -16.25 5.27
CA ALA A 69 7.02 -15.63 4.36
C ALA A 69 7.03 -14.10 4.54
N LEU A 70 6.98 -13.63 5.80
CA LEU A 70 7.05 -12.21 6.13
C LEU A 70 8.39 -11.58 5.73
N MET A 71 9.50 -12.29 5.93
CA MET A 71 10.83 -11.83 5.53
C MET A 71 10.91 -11.64 4.02
N ARG A 72 10.40 -12.61 3.23
CA ARG A 72 10.35 -12.49 1.76
C ARG A 72 9.48 -11.32 1.31
N LEU A 73 8.30 -11.18 1.90
CA LEU A 73 7.39 -10.08 1.58
C LEU A 73 8.05 -8.71 1.85
N ARG A 74 8.77 -8.56 2.97
CA ARG A 74 9.54 -7.35 3.28
C ARG A 74 10.71 -7.13 2.33
N ASN A 75 11.48 -8.16 2.04
CA ASN A 75 12.63 -8.05 1.13
C ASN A 75 12.21 -7.65 -0.28
N ASN A 76 11.09 -8.20 -0.77
CA ASN A 76 10.52 -7.79 -2.05
C ASN A 76 10.12 -6.31 -2.03
N PHE A 77 9.41 -5.88 -0.98
CA PHE A 77 9.04 -4.47 -0.81
C PHE A 77 10.25 -3.53 -0.81
N PHE A 78 11.31 -3.87 -0.07
CA PHE A 78 12.54 -3.06 -0.06
C PHE A 78 13.30 -3.12 -1.39
N GLY A 79 13.30 -4.27 -2.06
CA GLY A 79 13.87 -4.42 -3.40
C GLY A 79 13.17 -3.52 -4.43
N ASP A 80 11.85 -3.47 -4.35
CA ASP A 80 11.01 -2.60 -5.18
C ASP A 80 11.27 -1.12 -4.87
N GLU A 81 11.36 -0.75 -3.59
CA GLU A 81 11.71 0.62 -3.17
C GLU A 81 13.14 1.04 -3.59
N TYR A 82 14.09 0.11 -3.60
CA TYR A 82 15.45 0.36 -4.07
C TYR A 82 15.49 0.53 -5.60
N ALA A 83 14.78 -0.34 -6.32
CA ALA A 83 14.63 -0.24 -7.78
C ALA A 83 13.99 1.09 -8.18
N TYR A 84 13.01 1.58 -7.43
CA TYR A 84 12.41 2.91 -7.60
C TYR A 84 13.44 4.03 -7.60
N LYS A 85 14.21 4.11 -6.51
CA LYS A 85 15.20 5.18 -6.29
C LYS A 85 16.32 5.14 -7.32
N SER A 86 16.69 3.95 -7.79
CA SER A 86 17.79 3.74 -8.73
C SER A 86 17.39 3.84 -10.22
N LYS A 87 16.16 3.47 -10.58
CA LYS A 87 15.70 3.40 -11.99
C LYS A 87 14.77 4.53 -12.40
N SER A 88 14.58 5.56 -11.56
CA SER A 88 13.67 6.65 -11.89
C SER A 88 14.10 7.31 -13.21
N PRO A 89 13.28 7.26 -14.28
CA PRO A 89 13.71 7.69 -15.60
C PRO A 89 13.91 9.21 -15.65
N VAL A 90 14.90 9.62 -16.45
CA VAL A 90 15.18 11.03 -16.77
C VAL A 90 13.92 11.67 -17.37
N ILE A 91 13.60 12.85 -16.84
CA ILE A 91 12.29 13.49 -16.97
C ILE A 91 12.24 14.28 -18.28
N LEU A 92 11.37 13.87 -19.21
CA LEU A 92 11.16 14.56 -20.50
C LEU A 92 9.74 15.10 -20.71
N SER A 93 8.79 14.87 -19.78
CA SER A 93 7.39 15.33 -19.95
C SER A 93 7.05 16.55 -19.09
N HIS A 94 6.10 17.35 -19.57
CA HIS A 94 5.51 18.49 -18.86
C HIS A 94 4.77 18.09 -17.56
N LEU A 95 4.51 16.79 -17.37
CA LEU A 95 3.83 16.23 -16.20
C LEU A 95 4.77 15.92 -15.02
N LYS A 96 5.99 16.47 -15.03
CA LYS A 96 6.96 16.36 -13.92
C LYS A 96 6.34 16.63 -12.54
N PRO A 97 5.56 17.72 -12.32
CA PRO A 97 4.97 18.00 -11.01
C PRO A 97 3.99 16.91 -10.54
N LEU A 98 3.24 16.32 -11.47
CA LEU A 98 2.30 15.24 -11.16
C LEU A 98 3.01 13.96 -10.74
N LYS A 99 4.11 13.62 -11.42
CA LYS A 99 4.94 12.45 -11.09
C LYS A 99 5.59 12.61 -9.70
N GLU A 100 6.14 13.78 -9.40
CA GLU A 100 6.71 14.10 -8.09
C GLU A 100 5.65 13.99 -6.99
N HIS A 101 4.47 14.57 -7.23
CA HIS A 101 3.36 14.46 -6.29
C HIS A 101 2.90 13.01 -6.10
N ALA A 102 2.70 12.26 -7.19
CA ALA A 102 2.32 10.85 -7.14
C ALA A 102 3.33 10.01 -6.35
N SER A 103 4.63 10.27 -6.51
CA SER A 103 5.68 9.58 -5.73
C SER A 103 5.67 9.91 -4.24
N SER A 104 5.17 11.09 -3.87
CA SER A 104 5.07 11.52 -2.46
C SER A 104 3.82 10.97 -1.77
N VAL A 105 2.78 10.65 -2.53
CA VAL A 105 1.47 10.23 -2.01
C VAL A 105 1.26 8.71 -2.09
N TYR A 106 1.77 8.06 -3.14
CA TYR A 106 1.48 6.64 -3.40
C TYR A 106 2.62 5.71 -2.98
N THR A 107 2.24 4.46 -2.69
CA THR A 107 3.22 3.36 -2.61
C THR A 107 3.84 3.13 -3.99
N TYR A 108 5.05 2.57 -4.03
CA TYR A 108 5.78 2.41 -5.29
C TYR A 108 5.00 1.64 -6.36
N GLN A 109 4.30 0.55 -5.99
CA GLN A 109 3.49 -0.22 -6.94
C GLN A 109 2.41 0.64 -7.62
N ILE A 110 1.70 1.45 -6.85
CA ILE A 110 0.66 2.34 -7.39
C ILE A 110 1.30 3.49 -8.18
N TYR A 111 2.46 3.98 -7.75
CA TYR A 111 3.22 4.96 -8.50
C TYR A 111 3.66 4.42 -9.86
N LEU A 112 4.04 3.13 -9.98
CA LEU A 112 4.36 2.52 -11.28
C LEU A 112 3.17 2.56 -12.22
N ASP A 113 1.97 2.19 -11.74
CA ASP A 113 0.74 2.26 -12.52
C ASP A 113 0.50 3.70 -13.03
N VAL A 114 0.68 4.71 -12.16
CA VAL A 114 0.56 6.13 -12.54
C VAL A 114 1.66 6.54 -13.53
N ALA A 115 2.90 6.11 -13.33
CA ALA A 115 4.02 6.42 -14.20
C ALA A 115 3.83 5.82 -15.60
N GLU A 116 3.27 4.62 -15.71
CA GLU A 116 2.87 4.02 -16.99
C GLU A 116 1.84 4.86 -17.72
N GLN A 117 0.82 5.38 -17.02
CA GLN A 117 -0.17 6.28 -17.62
C GLN A 117 0.45 7.62 -18.07
N ILE A 118 1.38 8.18 -17.29
CA ILE A 118 2.13 9.40 -17.66
C ILE A 118 2.98 9.16 -18.91
N ILE A 119 3.61 8.00 -19.04
CA ILE A 119 4.37 7.64 -20.25
C ILE A 119 3.42 7.42 -21.44
N HIS A 120 2.23 6.85 -21.19
CA HIS A 120 1.22 6.61 -22.20
C HIS A 120 0.68 7.92 -22.81
N GLU A 121 0.59 8.98 -22.02
CA GLU A 121 0.17 10.32 -22.46
C GLU A 121 1.02 10.89 -23.59
N LEU A 122 2.33 10.59 -23.60
CA LEU A 122 3.26 11.04 -24.65
C LEU A 122 2.86 10.56 -26.06
N LYS A 123 2.01 9.53 -26.17
CA LYS A 123 1.45 9.07 -27.46
C LYS A 123 0.38 10.02 -28.02
N TYR A 124 -0.20 10.87 -27.18
CA TYR A 124 -1.32 11.76 -27.52
C TYR A 124 -0.94 13.24 -27.55
N THR A 125 0.23 13.63 -27.02
CA THR A 125 0.80 14.95 -27.28
C THR A 125 1.05 15.11 -28.78
N HIS A 126 0.17 15.88 -29.43
CA HIS A 126 0.33 16.30 -30.81
C HIS A 126 1.67 17.04 -30.90
N ILE A 127 2.63 16.49 -31.65
CA ILE A 127 3.83 17.23 -32.01
C ILE A 127 3.34 18.37 -32.90
N GLU A 128 3.07 19.53 -32.32
CA GLU A 128 3.13 20.78 -33.06
C GLU A 128 4.57 20.86 -33.58
N LYS A 129 4.79 20.35 -34.80
CA LYS A 129 5.93 20.74 -35.59
C LYS A 129 5.77 22.24 -35.76
N VAL A 130 6.44 23.00 -34.90
CA VAL A 130 6.75 24.38 -35.16
C VAL A 130 7.54 24.36 -36.47
N MET A 131 6.83 24.55 -37.59
CA MET A 131 7.45 24.97 -38.83
C MET A 131 8.04 26.35 -38.52
N GLN A 132 9.32 26.38 -38.14
CA GLN A 132 10.12 27.57 -38.26
C GLN A 132 10.26 27.86 -39.75
N GLY A 133 9.32 28.65 -40.27
CA GLY A 133 9.50 29.42 -41.48
C GLY A 133 10.22 30.72 -41.12
N CYS A 134 11.50 30.80 -41.46
CA CYS A 134 12.15 31.91 -42.16
C CYS A 134 13.62 31.57 -42.37
#